data_AF-A0A964BEP4-F1
#
_entry.id   AF-A0A964BEP4-F1
#
_cell.length_a   1.000
_cell.length_b   1.000
_cell.length_c   1.000
_cell.angle_alpha   90.00
_cell.angle_beta   90.00
_cell.angle_gamma   90.00
#
_symmetry.space_group_name_H-M   'P 1'
#
loop_
_entity.id
_entity.type
_entity.pdbx_description
1 polymer ?
#
loop_
_entity_poly.entity_id
_entity_poly.type
_entity_poly.pdbx_seq_one_letter_code
_entity_poly.pdbx_strand_id
1 'polypeptide(L)'
;MNSERSSQEINTLVSVDKTRTTAQISEQNTENDPQESSAPSDSTAVSNDVSAAGMSAGLPSPLPEINAGVPAHLRDLTDRARTYVEAASSANTRRAYASDWKHFTAWCRRQNLSPLPQDPQVVGLYITACASGGATSNKKQSSVSTIERRLSSLSWNYAQRGQPLDRKDRAISTVMAGIRNTHAAPPRQKEALLPEDLIAMLETLDRGSLRGLRDRAMLLIGFAGGLRRSEITGLDLGRDQSEDGRGWIEILEKGLLITLRGKTGWREVEIGRGSSDATCPIMAIETWIKFAKLARGPLFRRVTGKGKNVGPDRMNDQEVARLVKRTAIEAGVRGDLSEHDRQKLFAGHSLRAGLASSAEVDERYVQKQLGHASAEMTRKYQRRRDRFRVNLTKAAGL
;
A
#
# COMPACT_ATOMS: atom_id res chain seq x y z
N MET A 1 19.12 -56.84 11.32
CA MET A 1 20.09 -57.95 11.13
C MET A 1 20.39 -58.08 9.64
N ASN A 2 21.49 -58.75 9.29
CA ASN A 2 22.17 -58.68 7.98
C ASN A 2 21.34 -59.08 6.75
N SER A 3 21.76 -58.53 5.61
CA SER A 3 21.65 -59.00 4.21
C SER A 3 21.31 -57.78 3.31
N GLU A 4 22.05 -57.41 2.26
CA GLU A 4 23.27 -57.99 1.69
C GLU A 4 24.11 -56.92 0.96
N ARG A 5 25.41 -57.17 0.84
CA ARG A 5 26.29 -56.52 -0.17
C ARG A 5 26.39 -57.47 -1.36
N SER A 6 26.39 -56.97 -2.60
CA SER A 6 27.45 -57.23 -3.63
C SER A 6 27.03 -56.70 -5.02
N SER A 7 27.96 -56.70 -5.99
CA SER A 7 27.91 -56.07 -7.34
C SER A 7 28.28 -54.58 -7.28
N GLN A 8 29.53 -54.16 -7.10
CA GLN A 8 30.79 -54.51 -7.82
C GLN A 8 30.82 -54.04 -9.29
N GLU A 9 31.72 -53.07 -9.53
CA GLU A 9 32.54 -52.84 -10.74
C GLU A 9 31.87 -52.40 -12.06
N ILE A 10 32.35 -51.28 -12.65
CA ILE A 10 33.41 -51.29 -13.70
C ILE A 10 33.86 -49.84 -14.03
N ASN A 11 35.17 -49.61 -13.84
CA ASN A 11 36.11 -48.71 -14.54
C ASN A 11 35.76 -47.30 -15.11
N THR A 12 36.40 -46.27 -14.51
CA THR A 12 37.66 -45.63 -14.99
C THR A 12 37.71 -44.69 -16.21
N LEU A 13 38.07 -43.42 -15.90
CA LEU A 13 38.90 -42.43 -16.63
C LEU A 13 38.69 -42.13 -18.13
N VAL A 14 38.63 -40.83 -18.46
CA VAL A 14 39.78 -40.06 -19.01
C VAL A 14 39.53 -38.56 -18.80
N SER A 15 40.61 -37.76 -18.86
CA SER A 15 40.72 -36.38 -18.34
C SER A 15 41.45 -35.47 -19.35
N VAL A 16 41.83 -34.26 -18.91
CA VAL A 16 42.91 -33.39 -19.45
C VAL A 16 42.55 -32.41 -20.58
N ASP A 17 42.18 -31.19 -20.15
CA ASP A 17 43.01 -29.95 -20.20
C ASP A 17 43.68 -29.48 -21.52
N LYS A 18 43.65 -28.16 -21.75
CA LYS A 18 44.70 -27.41 -22.49
C LYS A 18 44.74 -25.90 -22.16
N THR A 19 45.27 -25.58 -20.97
CA THR A 19 46.30 -24.55 -20.71
C THR A 19 46.69 -23.49 -21.78
N ARG A 20 46.53 -22.20 -21.37
CA ARG A 20 47.59 -21.16 -21.15
C ARG A 20 48.38 -20.51 -22.31
N THR A 21 48.41 -19.16 -22.34
CA THR A 21 49.54 -18.23 -22.68
C THR A 21 49.01 -16.79 -22.91
N THR A 22 49.70 -15.62 -22.77
CA THR A 22 50.74 -15.05 -21.85
C THR A 22 50.87 -13.52 -22.18
N ALA A 23 51.24 -12.64 -21.22
CA ALA A 23 52.06 -11.39 -21.35
C ALA A 23 51.60 -10.15 -20.53
N GLN A 24 52.57 -9.28 -20.17
CA GLN A 24 52.50 -8.05 -19.35
C GLN A 24 53.19 -6.85 -20.09
N ILE A 25 53.44 -5.72 -19.37
CA ILE A 25 54.38 -4.59 -19.65
C ILE A 25 53.74 -3.42 -20.45
N SER A 26 54.02 -2.11 -20.22
CA SER A 26 54.39 -1.32 -19.01
C SER A 26 54.25 0.20 -19.30
N GLU A 27 54.07 1.01 -18.23
CA GLU A 27 54.65 2.34 -17.96
C GLU A 27 54.58 3.61 -18.86
N GLN A 28 54.27 4.72 -18.16
CA GLN A 28 54.93 6.06 -18.11
C GLN A 28 54.66 7.20 -19.12
N ASN A 29 54.27 8.35 -18.52
CA ASN A 29 54.68 9.76 -18.77
C ASN A 29 54.36 10.41 -20.14
N THR A 30 54.26 11.74 -20.30
CA THR A 30 54.84 12.88 -19.53
C THR A 30 53.95 14.14 -19.63
N GLU A 31 54.25 15.16 -18.82
CA GLU A 31 53.65 16.50 -18.81
C GLU A 31 53.92 17.33 -20.08
N ASN A 32 53.08 18.34 -20.35
CA ASN A 32 53.49 19.66 -20.84
C ASN A 32 52.32 20.67 -20.85
N ASP A 33 52.28 21.50 -19.81
CA ASP A 33 51.95 22.94 -19.86
C ASP A 33 53.33 23.65 -19.71
N PRO A 34 53.54 24.98 -19.95
CA PRO A 34 52.55 26.05 -20.10
C PRO A 34 52.82 27.03 -21.28
N GLN A 35 51.91 28.01 -21.47
CA GLN A 35 52.36 29.40 -21.54
C GLN A 35 51.26 30.43 -21.22
N GLU A 36 51.65 31.45 -20.45
CA GLU A 36 50.84 32.59 -20.01
C GLU A 36 50.54 33.55 -21.17
N SER A 37 49.45 34.35 -21.07
CA SER A 37 49.56 35.82 -21.16
C SER A 37 48.24 36.57 -20.85
N SER A 38 48.38 37.67 -20.09
CA SER A 38 47.57 38.90 -20.12
C SER A 38 46.04 38.87 -19.92
N ALA A 39 45.64 39.18 -18.69
CA ALA A 39 44.58 40.18 -18.40
C ALA A 39 45.20 41.62 -18.54
N PRO A 40 44.49 42.79 -18.41
CA PRO A 40 43.35 43.02 -17.52
C PRO A 40 42.24 44.03 -17.93
N SER A 41 41.27 44.14 -17.01
CA SER A 41 40.51 45.34 -16.58
C SER A 41 39.24 45.85 -17.29
N ASP A 42 38.16 45.83 -16.48
CA ASP A 42 37.11 46.85 -16.28
C ASP A 42 36.15 47.21 -17.45
N SER A 43 34.81 47.17 -17.29
CA SER A 43 34.08 47.66 -16.11
C SER A 43 32.58 47.28 -16.05
N THR A 44 32.02 47.38 -14.83
CA THR A 44 30.60 47.60 -14.47
C THR A 44 29.52 46.55 -14.80
N ALA A 45 28.75 46.22 -13.76
CA ALA A 45 27.61 45.31 -13.77
C ALA A 45 26.27 46.00 -14.07
N VAL A 46 25.30 45.26 -14.61
CA VAL A 46 23.88 45.32 -14.17
C VAL A 46 23.30 43.91 -14.18
N SER A 47 22.54 43.58 -13.14
CA SER A 47 21.84 42.30 -12.91
C SER A 47 20.36 42.38 -13.32
N ASN A 48 19.79 41.31 -13.91
CA ASN A 48 18.62 40.57 -13.36
C ASN A 48 17.98 39.53 -14.31
N ASP A 49 17.25 38.60 -13.67
CA ASP A 49 16.15 37.78 -14.17
C ASP A 49 16.35 36.79 -15.35
N VAL A 50 17.01 35.67 -15.02
CA VAL A 50 16.59 34.38 -15.59
C VAL A 50 15.36 33.91 -14.80
N SER A 51 14.17 34.13 -15.37
CA SER A 51 12.90 33.72 -14.75
C SER A 51 12.84 32.22 -14.49
N ALA A 52 12.71 31.85 -13.21
CA ALA A 52 12.58 30.46 -12.79
C ALA A 52 11.24 29.87 -13.24
N ALA A 53 11.27 29.02 -14.27
CA ALA A 53 10.09 28.26 -14.70
C ALA A 53 9.60 27.34 -13.55
N GLY A 54 8.48 27.73 -12.95
CA GLY A 54 7.90 27.02 -11.80
C GLY A 54 7.56 25.57 -12.14
N MET A 55 8.35 24.62 -11.63
CA MET A 55 8.09 23.19 -11.81
C MET A 55 6.75 22.79 -11.17
N SER A 56 5.70 22.74 -11.98
CA SER A 56 4.39 22.25 -11.58
C SER A 56 4.51 20.87 -10.95
N ALA A 57 4.11 20.77 -9.68
CA ALA A 57 4.29 19.57 -8.87
C ALA A 57 3.19 18.51 -9.12
N GLY A 58 2.75 18.40 -10.38
CA GLY A 58 1.79 17.42 -10.88
C GLY A 58 2.44 16.09 -11.27
N LEU A 59 1.59 15.12 -11.62
CA LEU A 59 2.02 13.90 -12.31
C LEU A 59 2.28 14.27 -13.79
N PRO A 60 3.27 13.68 -14.47
CA PRO A 60 3.37 13.79 -15.93
C PRO A 60 2.06 13.31 -16.58
N SER A 61 1.68 13.95 -17.69
CA SER A 61 0.66 13.37 -18.57
C SER A 61 1.11 11.95 -18.96
N PRO A 62 0.30 10.90 -18.74
CA PRO A 62 0.68 9.53 -19.09
C PRO A 62 0.86 9.29 -20.60
N LEU A 63 0.34 10.21 -21.39
CA LEU A 63 0.47 10.24 -22.83
C LEU A 63 1.47 11.37 -23.16
N PRO A 64 2.51 11.15 -23.99
CA PRO A 64 3.19 12.28 -24.65
C PRO A 64 2.15 13.10 -25.40
N GLU A 65 2.37 14.39 -25.65
CA GLU A 65 1.30 15.29 -26.14
C GLU A 65 0.70 14.85 -27.49
N ILE A 66 -0.34 14.01 -27.43
CA ILE A 66 -1.12 13.49 -28.58
C ILE A 66 -1.83 14.62 -29.36
N ASN A 67 -1.77 15.85 -28.83
CA ASN A 67 -2.26 17.07 -29.46
C ASN A 67 -1.51 17.40 -30.77
N ALA A 68 -0.24 17.03 -30.91
CA ALA A 68 0.58 17.30 -32.09
C ALA A 68 0.36 16.24 -33.20
N GLY A 69 -0.79 16.29 -33.87
CA GLY A 69 -1.02 15.58 -35.14
C GLY A 69 -2.25 14.67 -35.21
N VAL A 70 -3.03 14.50 -34.13
CA VAL A 70 -4.23 13.66 -34.18
C VAL A 70 -5.41 14.39 -34.86
N PRO A 71 -6.07 13.76 -35.87
CA PRO A 71 -7.27 14.30 -36.51
C PRO A 71 -8.37 14.70 -35.53
N ALA A 72 -9.08 15.79 -35.83
CA ALA A 72 -10.09 16.36 -34.93
C ALA A 72 -11.19 15.36 -34.51
N HIS A 73 -11.55 14.41 -35.38
CA HIS A 73 -12.56 13.38 -35.10
C HIS A 73 -12.11 12.32 -34.08
N LEU A 74 -10.82 12.25 -33.72
CA LEU A 74 -10.27 11.31 -32.73
C LEU A 74 -9.94 11.98 -31.39
N ARG A 75 -10.28 13.27 -31.21
CA ARG A 75 -10.02 14.00 -29.94
C ARG A 75 -10.80 13.40 -28.76
N ASP A 76 -12.07 13.04 -28.96
CA ASP A 76 -12.88 12.33 -27.95
C ASP A 76 -12.25 10.98 -27.53
N LEU A 77 -11.67 10.22 -28.48
CA LEU A 77 -10.90 9.01 -28.14
C LEU A 77 -9.62 9.33 -27.36
N THR A 78 -8.97 10.47 -27.62
CA THR A 78 -7.77 10.91 -26.91
C THR A 78 -8.09 11.28 -25.46
N ASP A 79 -9.21 11.95 -25.21
CA ASP A 79 -9.66 12.29 -23.86
C ASP A 79 -10.14 11.04 -23.09
N ARG A 80 -10.90 10.14 -23.74
CA ARG A 80 -11.25 8.83 -23.16
C ARG A 80 -10.01 7.98 -22.85
N ALA A 81 -9.01 7.97 -23.73
CA ALA A 81 -7.74 7.30 -23.47
C ALA A 81 -7.05 7.87 -22.23
N ARG A 82 -7.04 9.20 -22.05
CA ARG A 82 -6.53 9.84 -20.83
C ARG A 82 -7.28 9.36 -19.59
N THR A 83 -8.62 9.30 -19.63
CA THR A 83 -9.44 8.75 -18.54
C THR A 83 -9.06 7.29 -18.22
N TYR A 84 -8.83 6.45 -19.23
CA TYR A 84 -8.42 5.06 -19.01
C TYR A 84 -7.02 4.94 -18.39
N VAL A 85 -6.04 5.77 -18.81
CA VAL A 85 -4.71 5.71 -18.19
C VAL A 85 -4.71 6.28 -16.77
N GLU A 86 -5.55 7.28 -16.48
CA GLU A 86 -5.80 7.70 -15.09
C GLU A 86 -6.45 6.58 -14.26
N ALA A 87 -7.40 5.84 -14.82
CA ALA A 87 -8.08 4.72 -14.16
C ALA A 87 -7.17 3.48 -13.96
N ALA A 88 -6.13 3.31 -14.77
CA ALA A 88 -5.18 2.19 -14.69
C ALA A 88 -4.42 2.09 -13.35
N SER A 89 -4.39 3.17 -12.56
CA SER A 89 -3.81 3.17 -11.22
C SER A 89 -4.75 3.82 -10.19
N SER A 90 -4.89 3.21 -9.01
CA SER A 90 -5.79 3.74 -7.98
C SER A 90 -5.38 5.16 -7.55
N ALA A 91 -6.35 6.03 -7.21
CA ALA A 91 -6.06 7.39 -6.73
C ALA A 91 -5.11 7.42 -5.50
N ASN A 92 -5.15 6.37 -4.67
CA ASN A 92 -4.21 6.18 -3.57
C ASN A 92 -2.79 5.86 -4.07
N THR A 93 -2.64 5.04 -5.12
CA THR A 93 -1.36 4.79 -5.80
C THR A 93 -0.81 6.09 -6.42
N ARG A 94 -1.65 6.85 -7.15
CA ARG A 94 -1.27 8.13 -7.78
C ARG A 94 -0.76 9.14 -6.76
N ARG A 95 -1.50 9.34 -5.65
CA ARG A 95 -1.08 10.23 -4.55
C ARG A 95 0.21 9.74 -3.86
N ALA A 96 0.36 8.44 -3.65
CA ALA A 96 1.58 7.87 -3.08
C ALA A 96 2.80 8.08 -3.99
N TYR A 97 2.65 7.85 -5.30
CA TYR A 97 3.74 8.02 -6.27
C TYR A 97 4.12 9.49 -6.48
N ALA A 98 3.13 10.40 -6.54
CA ALA A 98 3.39 11.84 -6.55
C ALA A 98 4.17 12.29 -5.30
N SER A 99 3.82 11.78 -4.11
CA SER A 99 4.53 12.08 -2.86
C SER A 99 5.95 11.52 -2.82
N ASP A 100 6.17 10.31 -3.35
CA ASP A 100 7.51 9.72 -3.41
C ASP A 100 8.41 10.46 -4.41
N TRP A 101 7.88 10.86 -5.57
CA TRP A 101 8.62 11.67 -6.56
C TRP A 101 9.01 13.05 -6.01
N LYS A 102 8.09 13.75 -5.33
CA LYS A 102 8.38 15.01 -4.62
C LYS A 102 9.48 14.82 -3.57
N HIS A 103 9.49 13.69 -2.87
CA HIS A 103 10.51 13.40 -1.86
C HIS A 103 11.88 13.08 -2.48
N PHE A 104 11.94 12.37 -3.60
CA PHE A 104 13.18 12.11 -4.34
C PHE A 104 13.76 13.41 -4.90
N THR A 105 12.98 14.16 -5.69
CA THR A 105 13.39 15.44 -6.28
C THR A 105 13.82 16.47 -5.22
N ALA A 106 13.14 16.55 -4.08
CA ALA A 106 13.57 17.40 -2.97
C ALA A 106 14.87 16.92 -2.30
N TRP A 107 15.17 15.62 -2.28
CA TRP A 107 16.46 15.11 -1.81
C TRP A 107 17.58 15.43 -2.81
N CYS A 108 17.38 15.19 -4.11
CA CYS A 108 18.34 15.55 -5.16
C CYS A 108 18.76 17.02 -5.07
N ARG A 109 17.78 17.94 -4.97
CA ARG A 109 18.03 19.38 -4.79
C ARG A 109 18.88 19.70 -3.55
N ARG A 110 18.66 19.01 -2.42
CA ARG A 110 19.48 19.19 -1.20
C ARG A 110 20.90 18.64 -1.32
N GLN A 111 21.18 17.80 -2.31
CA GLN A 111 22.51 17.23 -2.56
C GLN A 111 23.17 17.85 -3.80
N ASN A 112 22.58 18.91 -4.36
CA ASN A 112 22.99 19.53 -5.62
C ASN A 112 23.04 18.56 -6.82
N LEU A 113 22.20 17.52 -6.81
CA LEU A 113 22.06 16.52 -7.87
C LEU A 113 20.83 16.82 -8.74
N SER A 114 20.93 16.53 -10.04
CA SER A 114 19.75 16.56 -10.92
C SER A 114 18.91 15.28 -10.77
N PRO A 115 17.57 15.37 -10.71
CA PRO A 115 16.69 14.20 -10.75
C PRO A 115 16.35 13.73 -12.17
N LEU A 116 16.85 14.41 -13.22
CA LEU A 116 16.67 14.07 -14.63
C LEU A 116 17.97 14.39 -15.42
N PRO A 117 18.39 13.58 -16.40
CA PRO A 117 17.79 12.32 -16.84
C PRO A 117 17.89 11.22 -15.77
N GLN A 118 17.36 10.04 -16.06
CA GLN A 118 17.49 8.90 -15.15
C GLN A 118 18.99 8.53 -14.97
N ASP A 119 19.44 8.47 -13.72
CA ASP A 119 20.78 8.00 -13.34
C ASP A 119 20.65 6.93 -12.24
N PRO A 120 21.02 5.67 -12.51
CA PRO A 120 21.01 4.60 -11.52
C PRO A 120 21.88 4.87 -10.29
N GLN A 121 22.98 5.62 -10.41
CA GLN A 121 23.85 5.97 -9.29
C GLN A 121 23.14 6.94 -8.33
N VAL A 122 22.52 8.01 -8.85
CA VAL A 122 21.71 8.94 -8.04
C VAL A 122 20.56 8.22 -7.34
N VAL A 123 19.92 7.24 -8.01
CA VAL A 123 18.88 6.41 -7.38
C VAL A 123 19.47 5.48 -6.31
N GLY A 124 20.64 4.88 -6.54
CA GLY A 124 21.38 4.07 -5.57
C GLY A 124 21.75 4.84 -4.29
N LEU A 125 22.28 6.06 -4.46
CA LEU A 125 22.55 6.98 -3.35
C LEU A 125 21.26 7.37 -2.61
N TYR A 126 20.16 7.64 -3.33
CA TYR A 126 18.87 7.96 -2.71
C TYR A 126 18.30 6.82 -1.84
N ILE A 127 18.32 5.57 -2.33
CA ILE A 127 17.83 4.43 -1.54
C ILE A 127 18.73 4.15 -0.33
N THR A 128 20.04 4.37 -0.47
CA THR A 128 21.01 4.31 0.63
C THR A 128 20.71 5.37 1.69
N ALA A 129 20.50 6.62 1.28
CA ALA A 129 20.09 7.72 2.17
C ALA A 129 18.73 7.45 2.83
N CYS A 130 17.81 6.75 2.17
CA CYS A 130 16.55 6.33 2.78
C CYS A 130 16.74 5.25 3.85
N ALA A 131 17.68 4.32 3.66
CA ALA A 131 18.00 3.28 4.64
C ALA A 131 18.78 3.83 5.84
N SER A 132 19.80 4.68 5.61
CA SER A 132 20.62 5.28 6.67
C SER A 132 19.91 6.39 7.44
N GLY A 133 18.86 6.99 6.86
CA GLY A 133 18.10 8.11 7.43
C GLY A 133 18.50 9.48 6.88
N GLY A 134 19.60 9.58 6.14
CA GLY A 134 20.08 10.81 5.50
C GLY A 134 19.15 11.42 4.45
N ALA A 135 18.09 10.72 4.02
CA ALA A 135 17.16 11.24 3.03
C ALA A 135 16.29 12.41 3.53
N THR A 136 16.19 12.64 4.85
CA THR A 136 15.41 13.72 5.46
C THR A 136 16.15 14.37 6.62
N SER A 137 15.93 15.66 6.88
CA SER A 137 16.58 16.40 7.98
C SER A 137 16.33 15.78 9.36
N ASN A 138 15.20 15.09 9.53
CA ASN A 138 14.82 14.43 10.79
C ASN A 138 15.50 13.06 11.00
N LYS A 139 16.56 12.75 10.22
CA LYS A 139 17.42 11.55 10.26
C LYS A 139 16.68 10.19 10.32
N LYS A 140 15.43 10.15 9.86
CA LYS A 140 14.55 8.99 10.04
C LYS A 140 14.74 7.94 8.96
N GLN A 141 15.19 6.75 9.36
CA GLN A 141 15.32 5.57 8.50
C GLN A 141 13.95 5.13 7.95
N SER A 142 13.94 4.73 6.67
CA SER A 142 12.78 4.16 5.99
C SER A 142 12.81 2.62 6.06
N SER A 143 11.66 1.98 6.24
CA SER A 143 11.58 0.52 6.13
C SER A 143 11.90 0.05 4.70
N VAL A 144 12.44 -1.16 4.56
CA VAL A 144 12.70 -1.79 3.25
C VAL A 144 11.47 -1.71 2.33
N SER A 145 10.28 -2.04 2.85
CA SER A 145 9.01 -1.92 2.12
C SER A 145 8.66 -0.50 1.66
N THR A 146 9.11 0.53 2.39
CA THR A 146 8.95 1.93 1.99
C THR A 146 9.92 2.28 0.87
N ILE A 147 11.16 1.78 0.94
CA ILE A 147 12.19 1.98 -0.09
C ILE A 147 11.80 1.28 -1.39
N GLU A 148 11.33 0.03 -1.34
CA GLU A 148 10.84 -0.70 -2.52
C GLU A 148 9.63 -0.03 -3.18
N ARG A 149 8.71 0.52 -2.37
CA ARG A 149 7.57 1.32 -2.87
C ARG A 149 8.06 2.59 -3.56
N ARG A 150 9.00 3.33 -2.96
CA ARG A 150 9.61 4.52 -3.57
C ARG A 150 10.31 4.18 -4.88
N LEU A 151 11.15 3.15 -4.91
CA LEU A 151 11.83 2.72 -6.14
C LEU A 151 10.83 2.35 -7.25
N SER A 152 9.68 1.77 -6.89
CA SER A 152 8.59 1.47 -7.83
C SER A 152 7.87 2.72 -8.32
N SER A 153 7.69 3.72 -7.45
CA SER A 153 7.24 5.06 -7.85
C SER A 153 8.24 5.75 -8.77
N LEU A 154 9.55 5.61 -8.54
CA LEU A 154 10.59 6.19 -9.39
C LEU A 154 10.54 5.54 -10.78
N SER A 155 10.62 4.21 -10.88
CA SER A 155 10.53 3.50 -12.16
C SER A 155 9.27 3.87 -12.94
N TRP A 156 8.12 4.00 -12.27
CA TRP A 156 6.89 4.48 -12.91
C TRP A 156 7.03 5.92 -13.40
N ASN A 157 7.51 6.86 -12.56
CA ASN A 157 7.69 8.27 -12.93
C ASN A 157 8.67 8.48 -14.09
N TYR A 158 9.71 7.65 -14.16
CA TYR A 158 10.71 7.64 -15.23
C TYR A 158 10.12 7.07 -16.54
N ALA A 159 9.36 5.97 -16.46
CA ALA A 159 8.63 5.41 -17.60
C ALA A 159 7.60 6.39 -18.19
N GLN A 160 6.81 7.09 -17.37
CA GLN A 160 5.87 8.12 -17.83
C GLN A 160 6.54 9.36 -18.47
N ARG A 161 7.87 9.45 -18.44
CA ARG A 161 8.67 10.51 -19.08
C ARG A 161 9.43 9.99 -20.32
N GLY A 162 9.18 8.75 -20.75
CA GLY A 162 9.90 8.12 -21.86
C GLY A 162 11.35 7.73 -21.55
N GLN A 163 11.79 7.82 -20.28
CA GLN A 163 13.16 7.56 -19.85
C GLN A 163 13.16 6.43 -18.80
N PRO A 164 12.87 5.18 -19.16
CA PRO A 164 12.71 4.09 -18.20
C PRO A 164 13.99 3.84 -17.38
N LEU A 165 13.83 3.69 -16.07
CA LEU A 165 14.90 3.36 -15.14
C LEU A 165 15.10 1.84 -15.07
N ASP A 166 16.28 1.34 -15.48
CA ASP A 166 16.61 -0.07 -15.23
C ASP A 166 16.89 -0.30 -13.74
N ARG A 167 16.12 -1.20 -13.14
CA ARG A 167 16.24 -1.61 -11.74
C ARG A 167 17.24 -2.75 -11.54
N LYS A 168 17.70 -3.40 -12.61
CA LYS A 168 18.70 -4.47 -12.57
C LYS A 168 20.11 -3.91 -12.49
N ASP A 169 20.32 -2.67 -12.93
CA ASP A 169 21.57 -1.92 -12.77
C ASP A 169 22.17 -2.11 -11.37
N ARG A 170 23.49 -2.32 -11.32
CA ARG A 170 24.22 -2.72 -10.13
C ARG A 170 24.14 -1.68 -9.00
N ALA A 171 24.07 -0.38 -9.34
CA ALA A 171 23.92 0.70 -8.37
C ALA A 171 22.56 0.67 -7.64
N ILE A 172 21.56 0.01 -8.21
CA ILE A 172 20.23 -0.17 -7.60
C ILE A 172 20.09 -1.58 -7.02
N SER A 173 20.38 -2.62 -7.81
CA SER A 173 20.08 -4.01 -7.46
C SER A 173 20.93 -4.53 -6.31
N THR A 174 22.25 -4.28 -6.34
CA THR A 174 23.18 -4.67 -5.27
C THR A 174 22.94 -3.87 -3.99
N VAL A 175 22.68 -2.56 -4.11
CA VAL A 175 22.35 -1.70 -2.96
C VAL A 175 21.04 -2.13 -2.30
N MET A 176 19.98 -2.43 -3.09
CA MET A 176 18.73 -2.97 -2.55
C MET A 176 18.91 -4.35 -1.91
N ALA A 177 19.81 -5.19 -2.41
CA ALA A 177 20.14 -6.48 -1.78
C ALA A 177 20.82 -6.27 -0.41
N GLY A 178 21.80 -5.36 -0.32
CA GLY A 178 22.41 -4.97 0.96
C GLY A 178 21.39 -4.41 1.96
N ILE A 179 20.55 -3.46 1.53
CA ILE A 179 19.47 -2.88 2.36
C ILE A 179 18.51 -3.96 2.88
N ARG A 180 18.17 -4.98 2.07
CA ARG A 180 17.37 -6.13 2.54
C ARG A 180 18.14 -6.94 3.58
N ASN A 181 19.37 -7.34 3.31
CA ASN A 181 20.15 -8.19 4.20
C ASN A 181 20.41 -7.53 5.57
N THR A 182 20.61 -6.21 5.60
CA THR A 182 20.91 -5.46 6.83
C THR A 182 19.66 -4.93 7.57
N HIS A 183 18.59 -4.56 6.85
CA HIS A 183 17.45 -3.83 7.43
C HIS A 183 16.08 -4.48 7.22
N ALA A 184 15.99 -5.66 6.59
CA ALA A 184 14.72 -6.38 6.51
C ALA A 184 14.29 -6.85 7.90
N ALA A 185 13.13 -6.38 8.33
CA ALA A 185 12.46 -6.83 9.54
C ALA A 185 11.08 -7.42 9.18
N PRO A 186 10.57 -8.40 9.96
CA PRO A 186 9.22 -8.91 9.79
C PRO A 186 8.19 -7.77 9.76
N PRO A 187 7.23 -7.76 8.80
CA PRO A 187 6.24 -6.69 8.72
C PRO A 187 5.43 -6.56 10.01
N ARG A 188 5.43 -5.36 10.61
CA ARG A 188 4.57 -5.04 11.76
C ARG A 188 3.10 -5.05 11.31
N GLN A 189 2.43 -6.17 11.55
CA GLN A 189 1.00 -6.32 11.31
C GLN A 189 0.20 -5.58 12.39
N LYS A 190 -1.01 -5.14 12.04
CA LYS A 190 -1.97 -4.60 13.01
C LYS A 190 -2.52 -5.73 13.86
N GLU A 191 -2.83 -5.44 15.11
CA GLU A 191 -3.49 -6.40 15.99
C GLU A 191 -4.86 -6.76 15.39
N ALA A 192 -5.22 -8.04 15.44
CA ALA A 192 -6.57 -8.49 15.15
C ALA A 192 -7.49 -7.97 16.26
N LEU A 193 -8.64 -7.42 15.87
CA LEU A 193 -9.69 -7.10 16.83
C LEU A 193 -10.45 -8.41 17.12
N LEU A 194 -10.62 -8.80 18.37
CA LEU A 194 -11.40 -10.00 18.70
C LEU A 194 -12.91 -9.66 18.81
N PRO A 195 -13.82 -10.64 18.72
CA PRO A 195 -15.27 -10.39 18.88
C PRO A 195 -15.63 -9.67 20.18
N GLU A 196 -14.97 -10.02 21.28
CA GLU A 196 -15.10 -9.39 22.60
C GLU A 196 -14.63 -7.92 22.60
N ASP A 197 -13.49 -7.62 21.95
CA ASP A 197 -13.01 -6.24 21.78
C ASP A 197 -14.01 -5.41 20.95
N LEU A 198 -14.60 -6.02 19.92
CA LEU A 198 -15.62 -5.38 19.09
C LEU A 198 -16.87 -5.07 19.90
N ILE A 199 -17.35 -6.00 20.74
CA ILE A 199 -18.49 -5.75 21.64
C ILE A 199 -18.19 -4.58 22.57
N ALA A 200 -17.02 -4.58 23.22
CA ALA A 200 -16.61 -3.47 24.09
C ALA A 200 -16.53 -2.13 23.34
N MET A 201 -16.00 -2.12 22.11
CA MET A 201 -15.98 -0.95 21.22
C MET A 201 -17.37 -0.46 20.79
N LEU A 202 -18.37 -1.32 20.75
CA LEU A 202 -19.75 -0.94 20.40
C LEU A 202 -20.48 -0.27 21.56
N GLU A 203 -20.09 -0.56 22.81
CA GLU A 203 -20.67 0.08 24.00
C GLU A 203 -20.13 1.50 24.26
N THR A 204 -19.02 1.91 23.61
CA THR A 204 -18.56 3.32 23.67
C THR A 204 -19.34 4.25 22.73
N LEU A 205 -20.24 3.71 21.90
CA LEU A 205 -20.98 4.47 20.90
C LEU A 205 -22.38 4.87 21.39
N ASP A 206 -22.63 6.19 21.41
CA ASP A 206 -23.94 6.76 21.71
C ASP A 206 -25.03 6.32 20.71
N ARG A 207 -25.87 5.37 21.14
CA ARG A 207 -26.99 4.83 20.36
C ARG A 207 -28.10 5.86 20.09
N GLY A 208 -28.12 6.98 20.81
CA GLY A 208 -29.09 8.07 20.63
C GLY A 208 -28.75 9.05 19.51
N SER A 209 -27.55 9.00 18.92
CA SER A 209 -27.17 9.87 17.80
C SER A 209 -27.00 9.13 16.48
N LEU A 210 -27.29 9.83 15.37
CA LEU A 210 -27.05 9.31 14.02
C LEU A 210 -25.56 8.99 13.80
N ARG A 211 -24.66 9.67 14.52
CA ARG A 211 -23.22 9.36 14.50
C ARG A 211 -22.94 7.98 15.10
N GLY A 212 -23.47 7.67 16.28
CA GLY A 212 -23.24 6.37 16.91
C GLY A 212 -23.89 5.24 16.11
N LEU A 213 -25.11 5.42 15.60
CA LEU A 213 -25.77 4.45 14.71
C LEU A 213 -24.93 4.14 13.46
N ARG A 214 -24.40 5.18 12.78
CA ARG A 214 -23.51 5.03 11.64
C ARG A 214 -22.22 4.31 12.01
N ASP A 215 -21.52 4.79 13.04
CA ASP A 215 -20.22 4.29 13.46
C ASP A 215 -20.32 2.81 13.88
N ARG A 216 -21.42 2.42 14.55
CA ARG A 216 -21.80 1.05 14.89
C ARG A 216 -21.97 0.17 13.67
N ALA A 217 -22.75 0.62 12.68
CA ALA A 217 -22.93 -0.10 11.42
C ALA A 217 -21.59 -0.27 10.65
N MET A 218 -20.74 0.76 10.64
CA MET A 218 -19.41 0.72 10.00
C MET A 218 -18.48 -0.31 10.66
N LEU A 219 -18.45 -0.39 11.99
CA LEU A 219 -17.65 -1.37 12.73
C LEU A 219 -18.16 -2.80 12.46
N LEU A 220 -19.47 -3.01 12.56
CA LEU A 220 -20.10 -4.32 12.40
C LEU A 220 -19.92 -4.89 10.98
N ILE A 221 -20.23 -4.14 9.91
CA ILE A 221 -20.00 -4.67 8.55
C ILE A 221 -18.50 -4.76 8.23
N GLY A 222 -17.68 -3.86 8.79
CA GLY A 222 -16.25 -3.85 8.56
C GLY A 222 -15.57 -5.08 9.14
N PHE A 223 -16.05 -5.55 10.29
CA PHE A 223 -15.68 -6.83 10.88
C PHE A 223 -16.28 -8.00 10.09
N ALA A 224 -17.61 -8.11 10.00
CA ALA A 224 -18.29 -9.30 9.48
C ALA A 224 -18.01 -9.58 7.98
N GLY A 225 -17.81 -8.54 7.16
CA GLY A 225 -17.38 -8.69 5.77
C GLY A 225 -15.86 -8.70 5.58
N GLY A 226 -15.07 -8.52 6.63
CA GLY A 226 -13.61 -8.41 6.56
C GLY A 226 -13.13 -7.28 5.64
N LEU A 227 -13.89 -6.19 5.59
CA LEU A 227 -13.78 -5.15 4.56
C LEU A 227 -12.62 -4.20 4.83
N ARG A 228 -11.99 -3.70 3.75
CA ARG A 228 -11.06 -2.57 3.87
C ARG A 228 -11.82 -1.27 4.12
N ARG A 229 -11.18 -0.30 4.77
CA ARG A 229 -11.74 1.05 5.04
C ARG A 229 -12.34 1.73 3.79
N SER A 230 -11.66 1.59 2.66
CA SER A 230 -12.08 2.09 1.35
C SER A 230 -13.23 1.30 0.72
N GLU A 231 -13.37 0.03 1.07
CA GLU A 231 -14.49 -0.82 0.67
C GLU A 231 -15.73 -0.42 1.48
N ILE A 232 -15.64 -0.33 2.81
CA ILE A 232 -16.72 0.13 3.72
C ILE A 232 -17.32 1.47 3.26
N THR A 233 -16.48 2.50 3.11
CA THR A 233 -16.94 3.84 2.70
C THR A 233 -17.38 3.93 1.25
N GLY A 234 -16.92 3.02 0.40
CA GLY A 234 -17.26 2.95 -1.02
C GLY A 234 -18.58 2.24 -1.33
N LEU A 235 -19.33 1.80 -0.31
CA LEU A 235 -20.64 1.19 -0.48
C LEU A 235 -21.73 2.22 -0.76
N ASP A 236 -22.62 1.86 -1.68
CA ASP A 236 -23.88 2.54 -1.99
C ASP A 236 -25.08 1.67 -1.58
N LEU A 237 -26.26 2.29 -1.52
CA LEU A 237 -27.53 1.60 -1.22
C LEU A 237 -28.03 0.71 -2.36
N GLY A 238 -27.49 0.87 -3.55
CA GLY A 238 -27.82 0.07 -4.72
C GLY A 238 -26.81 0.29 -5.82
N ARG A 239 -26.87 -0.58 -6.83
CA ARG A 239 -25.96 -0.60 -7.96
C ARG A 239 -25.97 0.71 -8.75
N ASP A 240 -24.78 1.16 -9.17
CA ASP A 240 -24.54 2.28 -10.08
C ASP A 240 -25.20 3.62 -9.65
N GLN A 241 -25.38 3.83 -8.33
CA GLN A 241 -26.03 5.03 -7.77
C GLN A 241 -25.09 6.24 -7.58
N SER A 242 -23.78 6.08 -7.74
CA SER A 242 -22.78 7.16 -7.73
C SER A 242 -21.53 6.82 -8.53
N GLU A 243 -20.83 7.85 -9.02
CA GLU A 243 -19.63 7.71 -9.86
C GLU A 243 -18.39 7.21 -9.07
N ASP A 244 -18.29 7.55 -7.78
CA ASP A 244 -17.15 7.18 -6.92
C ASP A 244 -17.41 5.88 -6.12
N GLY A 245 -18.56 5.25 -6.35
CA GLY A 245 -18.95 3.97 -5.77
C GLY A 245 -17.95 2.86 -6.08
N ARG A 246 -17.70 2.02 -5.08
CA ARG A 246 -16.85 0.81 -5.20
C ARG A 246 -17.61 -0.48 -4.91
N GLY A 247 -18.92 -0.39 -4.69
CA GLY A 247 -19.78 -1.51 -4.41
C GLY A 247 -21.15 -1.05 -3.91
N TRP A 248 -22.05 -2.00 -3.73
CA TRP A 248 -23.38 -1.77 -3.19
C TRP A 248 -23.78 -2.90 -2.24
N ILE A 249 -24.88 -2.70 -1.53
CA ILE A 249 -25.47 -3.69 -0.65
C ILE A 249 -26.83 -4.17 -1.18
N GLU A 250 -27.17 -5.40 -0.86
CA GLU A 250 -28.48 -6.00 -1.11
C GLU A 250 -28.93 -6.70 0.19
N ILE A 251 -29.98 -6.17 0.83
CA ILE A 251 -30.53 -6.72 2.07
C ILE A 251 -31.49 -7.84 1.67
N LEU A 252 -31.18 -9.06 2.11
CA LEU A 252 -31.96 -10.27 1.88
C LEU A 252 -32.60 -10.72 3.20
N GLU A 253 -33.57 -11.63 3.12
CA GLU A 253 -34.22 -12.22 4.30
C GLU A 253 -33.19 -12.81 5.29
N LYS A 254 -32.26 -13.62 4.77
CA LYS A 254 -31.27 -14.37 5.56
C LYS A 254 -29.99 -13.57 5.91
N GLY A 255 -29.79 -12.38 5.34
CA GLY A 255 -28.51 -11.67 5.49
C GLY A 255 -28.34 -10.45 4.58
N LEU A 256 -27.08 -10.04 4.41
CA LEU A 256 -26.63 -8.94 3.57
C LEU A 256 -25.67 -9.49 2.51
N LEU A 257 -25.99 -9.31 1.25
CA LEU A 257 -25.05 -9.49 0.15
C LEU A 257 -24.35 -8.15 -0.12
N ILE A 258 -23.03 -8.18 -0.28
CA ILE A 258 -22.22 -7.00 -0.58
C ILE A 258 -21.38 -7.27 -1.83
N THR A 259 -21.64 -6.52 -2.90
CA THR A 259 -20.89 -6.63 -4.16
C THR A 259 -19.85 -5.51 -4.24
N LEU A 260 -18.57 -5.86 -4.43
CA LEU A 260 -17.44 -4.96 -4.26
C LEU A 260 -16.40 -5.07 -5.39
N ARG A 261 -15.93 -3.92 -5.88
CA ARG A 261 -14.79 -3.81 -6.79
C ARG A 261 -13.48 -3.77 -6.00
N GLY A 262 -12.85 -4.92 -5.86
CA GLY A 262 -11.52 -5.07 -5.27
C GLY A 262 -10.39 -4.67 -6.23
N LYS A 263 -9.15 -4.89 -5.81
CA LYS A 263 -7.95 -4.69 -6.66
C LYS A 263 -7.87 -5.65 -7.85
N THR A 264 -8.50 -6.81 -7.74
CA THR A 264 -8.39 -7.95 -8.68
C THR A 264 -9.69 -8.20 -9.45
N GLY A 265 -10.60 -7.23 -9.47
CA GLY A 265 -11.94 -7.36 -10.06
C GLY A 265 -13.07 -7.30 -9.04
N TRP A 266 -14.27 -7.64 -9.48
CA TRP A 266 -15.47 -7.72 -8.64
C TRP A 266 -15.47 -8.98 -7.77
N ARG A 267 -16.08 -8.88 -6.59
CA ARG A 267 -16.30 -10.00 -5.68
C ARG A 267 -17.55 -9.75 -4.84
N GLU A 268 -18.19 -10.84 -4.43
CA GLU A 268 -19.28 -10.83 -3.47
C GLU A 268 -18.78 -11.20 -2.07
N VAL A 269 -19.45 -10.66 -1.06
CA VAL A 269 -19.22 -10.90 0.37
C VAL A 269 -20.57 -11.12 1.01
N GLU A 270 -20.78 -12.31 1.55
CA GLU A 270 -22.03 -12.75 2.17
C GLU A 270 -21.94 -12.55 3.68
N ILE A 271 -22.93 -11.89 4.31
CA ILE A 271 -22.97 -11.66 5.76
C ILE A 271 -24.31 -12.15 6.29
N GLY A 272 -24.32 -13.18 7.14
CA GLY A 272 -25.54 -13.66 7.79
C GLY A 272 -26.08 -12.68 8.85
N ARG A 273 -27.39 -12.77 9.17
CA ARG A 273 -27.96 -12.11 10.35
C ARG A 273 -27.24 -12.61 11.62
N GLY A 274 -26.88 -11.69 12.51
CA GLY A 274 -26.24 -12.02 13.78
C GLY A 274 -27.25 -12.54 14.80
N SER A 275 -26.79 -13.35 15.75
CA SER A 275 -27.62 -14.01 16.77
C SER A 275 -28.17 -13.09 17.88
N SER A 276 -27.72 -11.83 17.93
CA SER A 276 -28.18 -10.82 18.88
C SER A 276 -28.31 -9.47 18.20
N ASP A 277 -29.38 -8.73 18.48
CA ASP A 277 -29.57 -7.35 18.00
C ASP A 277 -28.44 -6.41 18.48
N ALA A 278 -27.80 -6.75 19.60
CA ALA A 278 -26.65 -6.02 20.14
C ALA A 278 -25.39 -6.16 19.27
N THR A 279 -25.30 -7.15 18.36
CA THR A 279 -24.16 -7.37 17.46
C THR A 279 -24.54 -7.64 16.00
N CYS A 280 -25.83 -7.65 15.64
CA CYS A 280 -26.28 -7.99 14.29
C CYS A 280 -25.90 -6.90 13.26
N PRO A 281 -25.06 -7.21 12.25
CA PRO A 281 -24.65 -6.23 11.24
C PRO A 281 -25.81 -5.76 10.35
N ILE A 282 -26.77 -6.65 10.06
CA ILE A 282 -27.94 -6.33 9.23
C ILE A 282 -28.83 -5.33 9.98
N MET A 283 -29.20 -5.61 11.24
CA MET A 283 -30.01 -4.70 12.07
C MET A 283 -29.36 -3.33 12.23
N ALA A 284 -28.03 -3.26 12.39
CA ALA A 284 -27.31 -2.00 12.47
C ALA A 284 -27.39 -1.18 11.16
N ILE A 285 -27.33 -1.85 10.00
CA ILE A 285 -27.49 -1.21 8.68
C ILE A 285 -28.93 -0.77 8.44
N GLU A 286 -29.92 -1.63 8.68
CA GLU A 286 -31.35 -1.32 8.58
C GLU A 286 -31.71 -0.11 9.48
N THR A 287 -31.21 -0.10 10.72
CA THR A 287 -31.37 1.01 11.68
C THR A 287 -30.72 2.29 11.17
N TRP A 288 -29.47 2.23 10.71
CA TRP A 288 -28.77 3.39 10.15
C TRP A 288 -29.53 3.99 8.95
N ILE A 289 -29.90 3.16 7.97
CA ILE A 289 -30.64 3.59 6.77
C ILE A 289 -31.95 4.28 7.15
N LYS A 290 -32.72 3.67 8.06
CA LYS A 290 -34.02 4.19 8.54
C LYS A 290 -33.88 5.55 9.24
N PHE A 291 -33.01 5.66 10.24
CA PHE A 291 -32.87 6.90 11.03
C PHE A 291 -32.14 8.02 10.28
N ALA A 292 -31.21 7.69 9.38
CA ALA A 292 -30.56 8.64 8.50
C ALA A 292 -31.39 9.01 7.25
N LYS A 293 -32.55 8.39 7.06
CA LYS A 293 -33.49 8.62 5.94
C LYS A 293 -32.83 8.49 4.57
N LEU A 294 -32.01 7.45 4.37
CA LEU A 294 -31.23 7.27 3.15
C LEU A 294 -32.03 6.49 2.11
N ALA A 295 -32.32 7.11 0.95
CA ALA A 295 -33.08 6.48 -0.14
C ALA A 295 -32.21 6.00 -1.32
N ARG A 296 -31.12 6.72 -1.65
CA ARG A 296 -30.19 6.41 -2.77
C ARG A 296 -28.81 7.01 -2.54
N GLY A 297 -27.78 6.47 -3.19
CA GLY A 297 -26.40 6.97 -3.17
C GLY A 297 -25.56 6.35 -2.05
N PRO A 298 -24.51 7.05 -1.57
CA PRO A 298 -23.58 6.52 -0.58
C PRO A 298 -24.26 6.02 0.69
N LEU A 299 -23.89 4.81 1.12
CA LEU A 299 -24.39 4.19 2.34
C LEU A 299 -23.87 4.91 3.60
N PHE A 300 -22.59 5.27 3.62
CA PHE A 300 -21.97 5.98 4.75
C PHE A 300 -21.63 7.42 4.38
N ARG A 301 -22.25 8.36 5.09
CA ARG A 301 -22.14 9.80 4.85
C ARG A 301 -21.58 10.55 6.05
N ARG A 302 -21.15 11.78 5.81
CA ARG A 302 -20.71 12.70 6.88
C ARG A 302 -21.90 13.05 7.78
N VAL A 303 -21.69 13.01 9.10
CA VAL A 303 -22.69 13.39 10.11
C VAL A 303 -22.20 14.62 10.87
N THR A 304 -22.96 15.71 10.75
CA THR A 304 -22.68 17.06 11.27
C THR A 304 -23.64 17.41 12.42
N GLY A 305 -23.68 18.67 12.86
CA GLY A 305 -24.67 19.15 13.86
C GLY A 305 -24.66 18.36 15.17
N LYS A 306 -23.48 18.16 15.78
CA LYS A 306 -23.28 17.33 16.99
C LYS A 306 -23.86 15.90 16.91
N GLY A 307 -23.94 15.31 15.70
CA GLY A 307 -24.43 13.94 15.52
C GLY A 307 -25.88 13.82 15.07
N LYS A 308 -26.54 14.93 14.70
CA LYS A 308 -27.97 14.99 14.38
C LYS A 308 -28.30 15.12 12.89
N ASN A 309 -27.37 15.61 12.07
CA ASN A 309 -27.64 15.90 10.65
C ASN A 309 -26.75 15.06 9.74
N VAL A 310 -27.28 14.55 8.62
CA VAL A 310 -26.55 13.75 7.63
C VAL A 310 -26.36 14.56 6.36
N GLY A 311 -25.12 14.72 5.91
CA GLY A 311 -24.80 15.40 4.64
C GLY A 311 -25.00 14.48 3.43
N PRO A 312 -24.99 15.01 2.20
CA PRO A 312 -25.05 14.21 0.98
C PRO A 312 -23.76 13.42 0.72
N ASP A 313 -22.61 13.95 1.16
CA ASP A 313 -21.30 13.46 0.76
C ASP A 313 -20.91 12.11 1.36
N ARG A 314 -20.24 11.29 0.53
CA ARG A 314 -19.58 10.04 0.96
C ARG A 314 -18.55 10.32 2.06
N MET A 315 -18.49 9.41 3.03
CA MET A 315 -17.52 9.48 4.11
C MET A 315 -16.08 9.16 3.65
N ASN A 316 -15.10 9.88 4.19
CA ASN A 316 -13.67 9.65 3.93
C ASN A 316 -13.17 8.36 4.61
N ASP A 317 -12.41 7.52 3.90
CA ASP A 317 -11.91 6.21 4.38
C ASP A 317 -10.91 6.30 5.55
N GLN A 318 -10.34 7.49 5.78
CA GLN A 318 -9.51 7.77 6.95
C GLN A 318 -10.34 7.88 8.24
N GLU A 319 -11.62 8.24 8.16
CA GLU A 319 -12.50 8.26 9.33
C GLU A 319 -12.73 6.86 9.91
N VAL A 320 -12.78 5.81 9.08
CA VAL A 320 -12.84 4.42 9.57
C VAL A 320 -11.62 4.08 10.43
N ALA A 321 -10.43 4.59 10.08
CA ALA A 321 -9.22 4.38 10.87
C ALA A 321 -9.24 5.19 12.18
N ARG A 322 -9.83 6.39 12.17
CA ARG A 322 -10.02 7.23 13.37
C ARG A 322 -11.03 6.59 14.31
N LEU A 323 -12.16 6.14 13.79
CA LEU A 323 -13.21 5.40 14.50
C LEU A 323 -12.64 4.19 15.24
N VAL A 324 -12.04 3.24 14.53
CA VAL A 324 -11.49 2.00 15.13
C VAL A 324 -10.45 2.30 16.22
N LYS A 325 -9.60 3.32 16.03
CA LYS A 325 -8.63 3.73 17.06
C LYS A 325 -9.32 4.32 18.28
N ARG A 326 -10.25 5.26 18.07
CA ARG A 326 -10.97 5.96 19.14
C ARG A 326 -11.69 4.96 20.04
N THR A 327 -12.55 4.13 19.45
CA THR A 327 -13.37 3.20 20.23
C THR A 327 -12.52 2.11 20.89
N ALA A 328 -11.42 1.64 20.28
CA ALA A 328 -10.52 0.67 20.92
C ALA A 328 -9.81 1.25 22.16
N ILE A 329 -9.50 2.55 22.15
CA ILE A 329 -8.92 3.25 23.30
C ILE A 329 -9.96 3.45 24.41
N GLU A 330 -11.14 3.98 24.03
CA GLU A 330 -12.29 4.20 24.91
C GLU A 330 -12.76 2.91 25.60
N ALA A 331 -12.77 1.79 24.87
CA ALA A 331 -13.18 0.46 25.35
C ALA A 331 -12.11 -0.26 26.19
N GLY A 332 -10.93 0.35 26.41
CA GLY A 332 -9.86 -0.28 27.19
C GLY A 332 -9.18 -1.49 26.53
N VAL A 333 -9.39 -1.72 25.22
CA VAL A 333 -8.80 -2.86 24.49
C VAL A 333 -7.28 -2.83 24.62
N ARG A 334 -6.67 -3.96 25.00
CA ARG A 334 -5.25 -4.07 25.38
C ARG A 334 -4.82 -3.10 26.49
N GLY A 335 -5.64 -2.99 27.55
CA GLY A 335 -5.38 -2.16 28.73
C GLY A 335 -4.08 -2.45 29.48
N ASP A 336 -3.42 -3.57 29.17
CA ASP A 336 -2.04 -3.90 29.58
C ASP A 336 -0.97 -2.96 28.96
N LEU A 337 -1.32 -2.13 27.98
CA LEU A 337 -0.41 -1.26 27.24
C LEU A 337 -0.71 0.23 27.38
N SER A 338 0.35 1.04 27.24
CA SER A 338 0.25 2.49 27.13
C SER A 338 -0.69 2.90 26.00
N GLU A 339 -1.43 4.01 26.16
CA GLU A 339 -2.34 4.51 25.12
C GLU A 339 -1.60 4.78 23.79
N HIS A 340 -0.38 5.31 23.88
CA HIS A 340 0.49 5.56 22.74
C HIS A 340 0.82 4.27 21.94
N ASP A 341 0.95 3.13 22.62
CA ASP A 341 1.20 1.84 21.96
C ASP A 341 -0.09 1.20 21.44
N ARG A 342 -1.20 1.29 22.18
CA ARG A 342 -2.54 0.92 21.68
C ARG A 342 -2.89 1.67 20.38
N GLN A 343 -2.62 2.97 20.32
CA GLN A 343 -2.77 3.79 19.11
C GLN A 343 -1.93 3.29 17.92
N LYS A 344 -0.83 2.56 18.13
CA LYS A 344 -0.01 1.96 17.07
C LYS A 344 -0.50 0.58 16.66
N LEU A 345 -1.13 -0.19 17.56
CA LEU A 345 -1.60 -1.55 17.29
C LEU A 345 -2.88 -1.59 16.46
N PHE A 346 -3.82 -0.69 16.75
CA PHE A 346 -5.14 -0.67 16.08
C PHE A 346 -5.21 0.29 14.89
N ALA A 347 -5.97 -0.12 13.88
CA ALA A 347 -6.38 0.67 12.71
C ALA A 347 -7.52 -0.07 11.98
N GLY A 348 -8.12 0.49 10.94
CA GLY A 348 -9.18 -0.22 10.18
C GLY A 348 -8.73 -1.47 9.40
N HIS A 349 -7.48 -1.94 9.55
CA HIS A 349 -7.08 -3.30 9.14
C HIS A 349 -7.35 -4.35 10.23
N SER A 350 -7.48 -3.91 11.50
CA SER A 350 -7.77 -4.75 12.67
C SER A 350 -9.12 -5.46 12.58
N LEU A 351 -10.14 -4.81 12.01
CA LEU A 351 -11.46 -5.42 11.75
C LEU A 351 -11.34 -6.66 10.85
N ARG A 352 -10.65 -6.49 9.72
CA ARG A 352 -10.37 -7.56 8.76
C ARG A 352 -9.47 -8.66 9.32
N ALA A 353 -8.44 -8.27 10.09
CA ALA A 353 -7.57 -9.21 10.78
C ALA A 353 -8.33 -10.01 11.85
N GLY A 354 -9.30 -9.38 12.51
CA GLY A 354 -10.22 -9.98 13.47
C GLY A 354 -10.96 -11.17 12.88
N LEU A 355 -11.82 -10.92 11.89
CA LEU A 355 -12.56 -11.98 11.20
C LEU A 355 -11.63 -13.09 10.67
N ALA A 356 -10.49 -12.72 10.07
CA ALA A 356 -9.52 -13.67 9.53
C ALA A 356 -8.85 -14.56 10.59
N SER A 357 -8.84 -14.14 11.86
CA SER A 357 -8.26 -14.88 12.98
C SER A 357 -9.33 -15.59 13.84
N SER A 358 -10.56 -15.06 13.93
CA SER A 358 -11.65 -15.63 14.73
C SER A 358 -12.52 -16.65 13.98
N ALA A 359 -12.55 -16.64 12.64
CA ALA A 359 -13.39 -17.56 11.88
C ALA A 359 -12.85 -19.00 11.88
N GLU A 360 -13.59 -19.92 12.50
CA GLU A 360 -13.31 -21.37 12.52
C GLU A 360 -13.84 -22.07 11.26
N VAL A 361 -13.45 -21.57 10.08
CA VAL A 361 -13.84 -22.12 8.78
C VAL A 361 -12.61 -22.37 7.89
N ASP A 362 -12.77 -23.20 6.85
CA ASP A 362 -11.67 -23.54 5.95
C ASP A 362 -11.03 -22.32 5.29
N GLU A 363 -9.72 -22.42 5.04
CA GLU A 363 -8.91 -21.39 4.40
C GLU A 363 -9.54 -20.85 3.10
N ARG A 364 -10.21 -21.70 2.33
CA ARG A 364 -10.86 -21.35 1.05
C ARG A 364 -12.01 -20.35 1.24
N TYR A 365 -12.86 -20.54 2.25
CA TYR A 365 -13.97 -19.62 2.54
C TYR A 365 -13.44 -18.28 3.07
N VAL A 366 -12.46 -18.30 3.97
CA VAL A 366 -11.77 -17.09 4.42
C VAL A 366 -11.11 -16.36 3.24
N GLN A 367 -10.48 -17.07 2.31
CA GLN A 367 -9.87 -16.49 1.10
C GLN A 367 -10.91 -15.81 0.20
N LYS A 368 -12.08 -16.44 -0.05
CA LYS A 368 -13.20 -15.87 -0.83
C LYS A 368 -13.74 -14.61 -0.15
N GLN A 369 -14.18 -14.73 1.11
CA GLN A 369 -14.77 -13.65 1.92
C GLN A 369 -13.85 -12.44 2.05
N LEU A 370 -12.54 -12.66 2.11
CA LEU A 370 -11.56 -11.59 2.18
C LEU A 370 -11.11 -11.08 0.79
N GLY A 371 -11.25 -11.84 -0.29
CA GLY A 371 -10.68 -11.51 -1.60
C GLY A 371 -9.15 -11.45 -1.55
N HIS A 372 -8.52 -12.49 -0.97
CA HIS A 372 -7.07 -12.66 -1.01
C HIS A 372 -6.65 -13.33 -2.33
N ALA A 373 -5.66 -12.73 -3.01
CA ALA A 373 -5.15 -13.23 -4.30
C ALA A 373 -4.37 -14.55 -4.19
N SER A 374 -3.97 -14.97 -2.99
CA SER A 374 -3.32 -16.26 -2.75
C SER A 374 -3.64 -16.79 -1.34
N ALA A 375 -3.58 -18.11 -1.17
CA ALA A 375 -3.74 -18.77 0.13
C ALA A 375 -2.70 -18.27 1.15
N GLU A 376 -1.44 -18.06 0.74
CA GLU A 376 -0.37 -17.52 1.59
C GLU A 376 -0.74 -16.20 2.29
N MET A 377 -1.57 -15.35 1.66
CA MET A 377 -2.09 -14.13 2.28
C MET A 377 -3.11 -14.39 3.39
N THR A 378 -3.85 -15.50 3.32
CA THR A 378 -4.76 -15.97 4.38
C THR A 378 -3.99 -16.65 5.52
N ARG A 379 -2.99 -17.50 5.23
CA ARG A 379 -2.14 -18.18 6.25
C ARG A 379 -1.46 -17.22 7.20
N LYS A 380 -1.18 -15.98 6.78
CA LYS A 380 -0.60 -14.93 7.63
C LYS A 380 -1.45 -14.62 8.87
N TYR A 381 -2.77 -14.79 8.80
CA TYR A 381 -3.69 -14.63 9.94
C TYR A 381 -3.82 -15.92 10.76
N GLN A 382 -3.93 -17.08 10.09
CA GLN A 382 -4.07 -18.39 10.75
C GLN A 382 -2.83 -18.80 11.57
N ARG A 383 -1.61 -18.43 11.14
CA ARG A 383 -0.34 -18.65 11.87
C ARG A 383 -0.26 -18.01 13.27
N ARG A 384 -1.21 -17.15 13.64
CA ARG A 384 -1.35 -16.63 15.01
C ARG A 384 -2.24 -17.53 15.87
N ARG A 385 -3.35 -18.04 15.32
CA ARG A 385 -4.30 -18.96 15.97
C ARG A 385 -3.71 -20.35 16.18
N ASP A 386 -3.23 -20.99 15.12
CA ASP A 386 -2.89 -22.43 15.14
C ASP A 386 -1.46 -22.73 15.63
N ARG A 387 -0.72 -21.72 16.11
CA ARG A 387 0.72 -21.73 16.43
C ARG A 387 1.19 -22.87 17.36
N PHE A 388 0.33 -23.29 18.28
CA PHE A 388 0.61 -24.39 19.22
C PHE A 388 -0.42 -25.53 19.14
N ARG A 389 -1.32 -25.46 18.15
CA ARG A 389 -2.41 -26.42 17.91
C ARG A 389 -2.05 -27.40 16.80
N VAL A 390 -1.45 -26.90 15.71
CA VAL A 390 -0.82 -27.72 14.66
C VAL A 390 0.68 -27.46 14.72
N ASN A 391 1.37 -28.11 15.66
CA ASN A 391 2.79 -27.89 15.91
C ASN A 391 3.58 -29.19 15.66
N LEU A 392 4.63 -29.07 14.85
CA LEU A 392 5.48 -30.20 14.46
C LEU A 392 6.28 -30.77 15.64
N THR A 393 6.62 -30.00 16.67
CA THR A 393 7.31 -30.53 17.86
C THR A 393 6.38 -31.47 18.63
N LYS A 394 5.15 -31.02 18.92
CA LYS A 394 4.11 -31.86 19.54
C LYS A 394 3.81 -33.11 18.71
N ALA A 395 3.74 -32.98 17.39
CA ALA A 395 3.54 -34.12 16.49
C ALA A 395 4.75 -35.08 16.44
N ALA A 396 5.95 -34.58 16.74
CA ALA A 396 7.18 -35.36 16.89
C ALA A 396 7.43 -35.84 18.34
N GLY A 397 6.54 -35.57 19.28
CA GLY A 397 6.68 -35.96 20.69
C GLY A 397 7.65 -35.10 21.52
N LEU A 398 7.92 -33.86 21.10
CA LEU A 398 8.81 -32.87 21.73
C LEU A 398 8.06 -31.66 22.32
#